data_AF-A0A849DEQ2-F1
#
_entry.id   AF-A0A849DEQ2-F1
#
_cell.length_a   1.000
_cell.length_b   1.000
_cell.length_c   1.000
_cell.angle_alpha   90.00
_cell.angle_beta   90.00
_cell.angle_gamma   90.00
#
_symmetry.space_group_name_H-M   'P 1'
#
loop_
_entity.id
_entity.type
_entity.pdbx_description
1 polymer ?
#
loop_
_entity_poly.entity_id
_entity_poly.type
_entity_poly.pdbx_seq_one_letter_code
_entity_poly.pdbx_strand_id
1 'polypeptide(L)'
;MPHIVLENINDTKEAYEAVTPFAQKTEGGILKVMDKYINAKEQSVLIESLAIENGENQNFFVQLSSKKSSLTVRLFPLTDPEKTKGVKTIMAHIAKQIKDMDEGITYGKNNLEDFLIH
;
A
#
# COMPACT_ATOMS: atom_id res chain seq x y z
N MET A 1 12.09 2.38 -6.59
CA MET A 1 10.73 2.71 -6.10
C MET A 1 10.21 1.50 -5.32
N PRO A 2 9.80 1.67 -4.05
CA PRO A 2 9.18 0.60 -3.28
C PRO A 2 7.96 0.02 -4.00
N HIS A 3 7.84 -1.31 -4.05
CA HIS A 3 6.69 -2.01 -4.61
C HIS A 3 6.54 -3.43 -4.06
N ILE A 4 5.30 -3.90 -4.03
CA ILE A 4 4.89 -5.27 -3.71
C ILE A 4 3.92 -5.71 -4.81
N VAL A 5 4.16 -6.88 -5.40
CA VAL A 5 3.20 -7.52 -6.31
C VAL A 5 2.39 -8.53 -5.52
N LEU A 6 1.08 -8.49 -5.69
CA LEU A 6 0.14 -9.53 -5.25
C LEU A 6 -0.27 -10.35 -6.47
N GLU A 7 -0.04 -11.65 -6.42
CA GLU A 7 -0.43 -12.60 -7.47
C GLU A 7 -1.82 -13.18 -7.16
N ASN A 8 -2.48 -13.67 -8.20
CA ASN A 8 -3.84 -14.26 -8.16
C ASN A 8 -4.95 -13.26 -7.81
N ILE A 9 -4.72 -11.97 -8.08
CA ILE A 9 -5.74 -10.91 -8.01
C ILE A 9 -5.51 -9.94 -9.18
N ASN A 10 -6.57 -9.49 -9.84
CA ASN A 10 -6.46 -8.49 -10.90
C ASN A 10 -7.59 -7.45 -10.91
N ASP A 11 -8.46 -7.48 -9.91
CA ASP A 11 -9.51 -6.51 -9.73
C ASP A 11 -9.02 -5.38 -8.81
N THR A 12 -8.91 -4.18 -9.39
CA THR A 12 -8.44 -3.00 -8.66
C THR A 12 -9.55 -2.41 -7.78
N LYS A 13 -10.82 -2.63 -8.11
CA LYS A 13 -11.97 -2.22 -7.29
C LYS A 13 -12.10 -3.10 -6.06
N GLU A 14 -11.95 -4.41 -6.21
CA GLU A 14 -11.92 -5.33 -5.09
C GLU A 14 -10.80 -4.96 -4.10
N ALA A 15 -9.58 -4.71 -4.62
CA ALA A 15 -8.47 -4.22 -3.81
C ALA A 15 -8.74 -2.83 -3.17
N TYR A 16 -9.44 -1.94 -3.88
CA TYR A 16 -9.90 -0.66 -3.32
C TYR A 16 -10.80 -0.87 -2.12
N GLU A 17 -11.80 -1.74 -2.23
CA GLU A 17 -12.80 -1.99 -1.18
C GLU A 17 -12.16 -2.56 0.08
N ALA A 18 -11.19 -3.47 -0.06
CA ALA A 18 -10.52 -4.12 1.06
C ALA A 18 -9.60 -3.22 1.89
N VAL A 19 -9.02 -2.17 1.30
CA VAL A 19 -8.15 -1.27 2.06
C VAL A 19 -8.98 -0.40 2.98
N THR A 20 -8.85 -0.63 4.28
CA THR A 20 -9.46 0.16 5.35
C THR A 20 -8.49 1.21 5.91
N PRO A 21 -8.97 2.43 6.19
CA PRO A 21 -8.18 3.45 6.88
C PRO A 21 -7.71 2.97 8.26
N PHE A 22 -6.50 3.36 8.65
CA PHE A 22 -5.97 3.05 9.98
C PHE A 22 -5.09 4.18 10.50
N ALA A 23 -4.92 4.20 11.82
CA ALA A 23 -3.91 5.00 12.49
C ALA A 23 -3.21 4.15 13.55
N GLN A 24 -1.89 4.09 13.50
CA GLN A 24 -1.08 3.31 14.41
C GLN A 24 0.01 4.19 15.02
N LYS A 25 0.08 4.23 16.34
CA LYS A 25 1.22 4.80 17.05
C LYS A 25 2.37 3.79 17.05
N THR A 26 3.57 4.25 16.74
CA THR A 26 4.82 3.47 16.80
C THR A 26 5.73 4.07 17.87
N GLU A 27 6.84 3.41 18.16
CA GLU A 27 7.86 3.95 19.07
C GLU A 27 8.44 5.29 18.56
N GLY A 28 8.58 5.44 17.24
CA GLY A 28 9.19 6.60 16.59
C GLY A 28 8.20 7.64 16.02
N GLY A 29 6.90 7.43 16.15
CA GLY A 29 5.88 8.38 15.67
C GLY A 29 4.51 7.76 15.37
N ILE A 30 3.91 8.11 14.23
CA ILE A 30 2.53 7.75 13.86
C ILE A 30 2.46 7.38 12.37
N LEU A 31 1.83 6.25 12.05
CA LEU A 31 1.53 5.83 10.69
C LEU A 31 0.02 5.91 10.45
N LYS A 32 -0.41 6.43 9.29
CA LYS A 32 -1.82 6.49 8.92
C LYS A 32 -2.05 6.13 7.46
N VAL A 33 -3.18 5.48 7.22
CA VAL A 33 -3.88 5.43 5.93
C VAL A 33 -5.21 6.13 6.12
N MET A 34 -5.53 7.09 5.26
CA MET A 34 -6.62 8.05 5.47
C MET A 34 -7.73 7.86 4.44
N ASP A 35 -7.62 8.47 3.27
CA ASP A 35 -8.61 8.35 2.20
C ASP A 35 -8.11 7.47 1.06
N LYS A 36 -9.05 6.99 0.24
CA LYS A 36 -8.77 6.21 -0.97
C LYS A 36 -9.62 6.71 -2.13
N TYR A 37 -8.97 6.83 -3.29
CA TYR A 37 -9.57 7.37 -4.52
C TYR A 37 -9.38 6.38 -5.65
N ILE A 38 -10.46 6.04 -6.37
CA ILE A 38 -10.41 5.19 -7.56
C ILE A 38 -10.74 6.02 -8.80
N ASN A 39 -10.02 5.79 -9.90
CA ASN A 39 -10.31 6.49 -11.14
C ASN A 39 -11.62 6.00 -11.77
N ALA A 40 -12.20 6.79 -12.68
CA ALA A 40 -13.49 6.47 -13.33
C ALA A 40 -13.50 5.15 -14.12
N LYS A 41 -12.33 4.63 -14.49
CA LYS A 41 -12.18 3.35 -15.20
C LYS A 41 -11.96 2.16 -14.25
N GLU A 42 -11.90 2.39 -12.94
CA GLU A 42 -11.63 1.37 -11.92
C GLU A 42 -10.31 0.61 -12.15
N GLN A 43 -9.33 1.25 -12.78
CA GLN A 43 -8.03 0.67 -13.16
C GLN A 43 -6.86 1.15 -12.30
N SER A 44 -7.06 2.20 -11.52
CA SER A 44 -6.03 2.70 -10.61
C SER A 44 -6.65 3.31 -9.38
N VAL A 45 -6.02 3.01 -8.24
CA VAL A 45 -6.38 3.55 -6.93
C VAL A 45 -5.21 4.35 -6.38
N LEU A 46 -5.50 5.46 -5.71
CA LEU A 46 -4.56 6.18 -4.85
C LEU A 46 -5.04 6.08 -3.41
N ILE A 47 -4.15 5.66 -2.52
CA ILE A 47 -4.38 5.56 -1.08
C ILE A 47 -3.55 6.64 -0.41
N GLU A 48 -4.23 7.57 0.25
CA GLU A 48 -3.60 8.67 0.99
C GLU A 48 -3.00 8.14 2.28
N SER A 49 -1.72 8.42 2.48
CA SER A 49 -0.92 7.88 3.58
C SER A 49 -0.07 8.97 4.24
N LEU A 50 0.12 8.85 5.55
CA LEU A 50 0.96 9.74 6.34
C LEU A 50 1.89 8.91 7.22
N ALA A 51 3.19 9.12 7.08
CA ALA A 51 4.20 8.67 8.02
C ALA A 51 4.75 9.87 8.78
N ILE A 52 4.61 9.86 10.11
CA ILE A 52 5.30 10.79 11.02
C ILE A 52 6.38 9.98 11.72
N GLU A 53 7.65 10.31 11.46
CA GLU A 53 8.80 9.64 12.08
C GLU A 53 9.86 10.69 12.42
N ASN A 54 10.46 10.60 13.61
CA ASN A 54 11.54 11.50 14.04
C ASN A 54 11.21 13.00 13.96
N GLY A 55 9.92 13.36 14.10
CA GLY A 55 9.45 14.74 13.99
C GLY A 55 9.19 15.24 12.57
N GLU A 56 9.42 14.40 11.56
CA GLU A 56 9.15 14.72 10.15
C GLU A 56 7.83 14.11 9.70
N ASN A 57 7.02 14.92 9.00
CA ASN A 57 5.74 14.51 8.44
C ASN A 57 5.90 14.25 6.94
N GLN A 58 5.53 13.05 6.50
CA GLN A 58 5.58 12.64 5.09
C GLN A 58 4.20 12.19 4.63
N ASN A 59 3.53 13.07 3.89
CA ASN A 59 2.29 12.74 3.18
C ASN A 59 2.65 12.16 1.81
N PHE A 60 2.05 11.02 1.46
CA PHE A 60 2.30 10.37 0.19
C PHE A 60 1.10 9.55 -0.27
N PHE A 61 1.11 9.18 -1.54
CA PHE A 61 0.15 8.23 -2.08
C PHE A 61 0.79 6.87 -2.32
N VAL A 62 0.05 5.81 -2.02
CA VAL A 62 0.31 4.47 -2.53
C VAL A 62 -0.65 4.22 -3.68
N GLN A 63 -0.12 3.76 -4.80
CA GLN A 63 -0.91 3.42 -5.98
C GLN A 63 -1.16 1.92 -6.04
N LEU A 64 -2.43 1.55 -6.26
CA LEU A 64 -2.80 0.21 -6.72
C LEU A 64 -3.08 0.24 -8.22
N SER A 65 -2.60 -0.78 -8.92
CA SER A 65 -2.92 -0.99 -10.33
C SER A 65 -2.78 -2.46 -10.70
N SER A 66 -3.78 -3.02 -11.38
CA SER A 66 -3.71 -4.40 -11.85
C SER A 66 -3.12 -4.52 -13.26
N LYS A 67 -2.52 -5.69 -13.53
CA LYS A 67 -2.05 -6.11 -14.84
C LYS A 67 -2.12 -7.63 -14.94
N LYS A 68 -2.85 -8.16 -15.93
CA LYS A 68 -3.05 -9.61 -16.14
C LYS A 68 -3.67 -10.28 -14.91
N SER A 69 -2.90 -11.06 -14.17
CA SER A 69 -3.32 -11.85 -13.00
C SER A 69 -2.67 -11.34 -11.70
N SER A 70 -2.17 -10.10 -11.72
CA SER A 70 -1.52 -9.50 -10.57
C SER A 70 -1.96 -8.06 -10.32
N LEU A 71 -1.82 -7.64 -9.07
CA LEU A 71 -2.02 -6.29 -8.58
C LEU A 71 -0.69 -5.76 -8.04
N THR A 72 -0.30 -4.56 -8.42
CA THR A 72 0.88 -3.90 -7.88
C THR A 72 0.48 -2.87 -6.83
N VAL A 73 1.04 -3.00 -5.63
CA VAL A 73 1.06 -1.98 -4.58
C VAL A 73 2.39 -1.24 -4.69
N ARG A 74 2.38 0.04 -5.07
CA ARG A 74 3.62 0.82 -5.25
C ARG A 74 3.53 2.22 -4.68
N LEU A 75 4.67 2.78 -4.33
CA LEU A 75 4.74 4.21 -4.00
C LEU A 75 4.36 5.04 -5.23
N PHE A 76 3.47 6.02 -5.08
CA PHE A 76 3.08 6.88 -6.19
C PHE A 76 4.23 7.82 -6.56
N PRO A 77 4.67 7.87 -7.83
CA PRO A 77 5.88 8.59 -8.21
C PRO A 77 5.86 10.09 -7.91
N LEU A 78 4.68 10.72 -7.86
CA LEU A 78 4.57 12.18 -7.71
C LEU A 78 4.69 12.69 -6.27
N THR A 79 4.56 11.82 -5.26
CA THR A 79 4.68 12.22 -3.85
C THR A 79 6.06 11.95 -3.23
N ASP A 80 6.95 11.27 -3.96
CA ASP A 80 8.31 10.82 -3.62
C ASP A 80 8.81 11.10 -2.17
N PRO A 81 8.23 10.44 -1.15
CA PRO A 81 8.73 10.54 0.22
C PRO A 81 10.11 9.88 0.36
N GLU A 82 10.77 10.21 1.47
CA GLU A 82 11.87 9.41 1.96
C GLU A 82 11.39 7.99 2.26
N LYS A 83 12.19 6.99 1.89
CA LYS A 83 11.77 5.58 1.93
C LYS A 83 12.07 4.99 3.31
N THR A 84 11.56 5.66 4.33
CA THR A 84 11.73 5.34 5.74
C THR A 84 11.06 4.02 6.10
N LYS A 85 11.29 3.56 7.34
CA LYS A 85 10.65 2.35 7.87
C LYS A 85 9.12 2.49 7.86
N GLY A 86 8.59 3.65 8.27
CA GLY A 86 7.16 3.94 8.29
C GLY A 86 6.50 3.89 6.92
N VAL A 87 7.11 4.49 5.89
CA VAL A 87 6.58 4.43 4.52
C VAL A 87 6.47 2.99 4.03
N LYS A 88 7.52 2.18 4.23
CA LYS A 88 7.54 0.77 3.83
C LYS A 88 6.54 -0.07 4.63
N THR A 89 6.40 0.21 5.92
CA THR A 89 5.44 -0.46 6.81
C THR A 89 4.00 -0.19 6.37
N ILE A 90 3.65 1.06 6.06
CA ILE A 90 2.32 1.41 5.54
C ILE A 90 2.03 0.63 4.25
N MET A 91 2.98 0.59 3.32
CA MET A 91 2.82 -0.16 2.08
C MET A 91 2.60 -1.65 2.30
N ALA A 92 3.31 -2.25 3.26
CA ALA A 92 3.13 -3.66 3.62
C ALA A 92 1.76 -3.91 4.29
N HIS A 93 1.28 -3.02 5.16
CA HIS A 93 -0.06 -3.12 5.73
C HIS A 93 -1.16 -3.04 4.66
N ILE A 94 -1.02 -2.14 3.68
CA ILE A 94 -1.95 -2.06 2.54
C ILE A 94 -1.93 -3.38 1.75
N ALA A 95 -0.75 -3.91 1.43
CA ALA A 95 -0.63 -5.17 0.71
C ALA A 95 -1.22 -6.35 1.51
N LYS A 96 -1.02 -6.38 2.83
CA LYS A 96 -1.59 -7.40 3.72
C LYS A 96 -3.11 -7.37 3.74
N GLN A 97 -3.73 -6.19 3.85
CA GLN A 97 -5.19 -6.07 3.84
C GLN A 97 -5.80 -6.65 2.55
N ILE A 98 -5.16 -6.42 1.41
CA ILE A 98 -5.62 -6.99 0.12
C ILE A 98 -5.34 -8.49 0.07
N LYS A 99 -4.19 -8.94 0.55
CA LYS A 99 -3.84 -10.37 0.60
C LYS A 99 -4.81 -11.17 1.48
N ASP A 100 -5.33 -10.57 2.55
CA ASP A 100 -6.23 -11.25 3.52
C ASP A 100 -7.67 -11.42 3.03
N MET A 101 -7.99 -10.90 1.85
CA MET A 101 -9.31 -11.09 1.23
C MET A 101 -9.55 -12.54 0.81
N ASP A 102 -8.50 -13.22 0.34
CA ASP A 102 -8.54 -14.56 -0.22
C ASP A 102 -7.19 -15.26 0.03
N GLU A 103 -7.22 -16.48 0.59
CA GLU A 103 -6.04 -17.29 0.85
C GLU A 103 -5.23 -17.62 -0.42
N GLY A 104 -5.87 -17.59 -1.59
CA GLY A 104 -5.23 -17.75 -2.89
C GLY A 104 -4.35 -16.58 -3.32
N ILE A 105 -4.51 -15.39 -2.72
CA ILE A 105 -3.68 -14.22 -2.99
C ILE A 105 -2.34 -14.38 -2.30
N THR A 106 -1.26 -14.25 -3.08
CA THR A 106 0.10 -14.49 -2.61
C THR A 106 1.02 -13.32 -2.91
N TYR A 107 2.06 -13.14 -2.09
CA TYR A 107 3.12 -12.19 -2.39
C TYR A 107 3.97 -12.70 -3.57
N GLY A 108 4.09 -11.86 -4.60
CA GLY A 108 4.96 -12.07 -5.74
C GLY A 108 6.26 -11.27 -5.61
N LYS A 109 6.81 -10.87 -6.76
CA LYS A 109 8.04 -10.08 -6.83
C LYS A 109 7.88 -8.74 -6.09
N ASN A 110 8.80 -8.45 -5.18
CA ASN A 110 8.76 -7.23 -4.39
C ASN A 110 10.18 -6.78 -4.00
N ASN A 111 10.32 -5.59 -3.43
CA ASN A 111 11.55 -5.10 -2.80
C ASN A 111 11.34 -4.64 -1.35
N LEU A 112 10.33 -5.22 -0.69
CA LEU A 112 9.90 -4.90 0.68
C LEU A 112 9.74 -6.17 1.52
N GLU A 113 10.46 -7.25 1.20
CA GLU A 113 10.30 -8.58 1.83
C GLU A 113 10.37 -8.51 3.37
N ASP A 114 11.36 -7.78 3.90
CA ASP A 114 11.56 -7.61 5.36
C ASP A 114 10.40 -6.89 6.08
N PHE A 115 9.47 -6.31 5.32
CA PHE A 115 8.31 -5.58 5.84
C PHE A 115 6.99 -6.34 5.64
N LEU A 116 6.99 -7.43 4.86
CA LEU A 116 5.78 -8.20 4.60
C LEU A 116 5.24 -8.83 5.89
N ILE A 117 3.92 -8.91 5.96
CA ILE A 117 3.19 -9.52 7.07
C ILE A 117 2.56 -10.79 6.53
N HIS A 118 2.86 -11.95 7.12
CA HIS A 118 2.35 -13.25 6.67
C HIS A 118 1.09 -13.64 7.44
#